data_AF-A0A495SVV7-F1
#
_entry.id   AF-A0A495SVV7-F1
#
_cell.length_a   1.000
_cell.length_b   1.000
_cell.length_c   1.000
_cell.angle_alpha   90.00
_cell.angle_beta   90.00
_cell.angle_gamma   90.00
#
_symmetry.space_group_name_H-M   'P 1'
#
loop_
_entity.id
_entity.type
_entity.pdbx_description
1 polymer ?
#
loop_
_entity_poly.entity_id
_entity_poly.type
_entity_poly.pdbx_seq_one_letter_code
_entity_poly.pdbx_strand_id
1 'polypeptide(L)'
;MVCDRRKKVSTDNPTPLSRSIGKAIANRRAIANLTQEQVAERLGIGQEAISRMERGVAIPTVARLAELADVYKCNLDQLLTEASDREDDQAKAILTIVGRLSNADRLLLIEWLKVFANRLLPSPTST
;
A
#
# COMPACT_ATOMS: atom_id res chain seq x y z
N MET A 1 38.30 4.89 30.54
CA MET A 1 37.30 3.96 29.98
C MET A 1 35.99 4.71 29.81
N VAL A 2 35.72 5.20 28.60
CA VAL A 2 34.44 5.84 28.26
C VAL A 2 33.52 4.73 27.75
N CYS A 3 32.53 4.33 28.55
CA CYS A 3 31.43 3.49 28.06
C CYS A 3 30.49 4.39 27.26
N ASP A 4 30.61 4.31 25.94
CA ASP A 4 29.76 5.01 24.99
C ASP A 4 28.32 4.44 25.05
N ARG A 5 27.39 5.28 25.50
CA ARG A 5 25.95 4.98 25.51
C ARG A 5 25.46 5.04 24.07
N ARG A 6 25.40 3.89 23.38
CA ARG A 6 24.59 3.79 22.16
C ARG A 6 23.13 4.10 22.51
N LYS A 7 22.67 5.28 22.11
CA LYS A 7 21.27 5.70 22.19
C LYS A 7 20.40 4.67 21.45
N LYS A 8 19.53 3.99 22.20
CA LYS A 8 18.48 3.13 21.66
C LYS A 8 17.44 4.07 21.02
N VAL A 9 17.48 4.23 19.70
CA VAL A 9 16.47 5.00 18.97
C VAL A 9 15.16 4.25 19.09
N SER A 10 14.14 4.90 19.64
CA SER A 10 12.81 4.37 19.89
C SER A 10 12.12 4.04 18.57
N THR A 11 11.90 2.75 18.28
CA THR A 11 11.28 2.24 17.04
C THR A 11 9.76 2.14 17.15
N ASP A 12 9.06 3.15 17.66
CA ASP A 12 7.61 3.08 17.89
C ASP A 12 6.76 3.91 16.92
N ASN A 13 7.37 4.72 16.04
CA ASN A 13 6.62 5.50 15.05
C ASN A 13 6.82 5.00 13.61
N PRO A 14 5.74 4.59 12.91
CA PRO A 14 5.79 4.19 11.51
C PRO A 14 6.30 5.33 10.60
N THR A 15 7.28 5.03 9.77
CA THR A 15 7.76 5.93 8.71
C THR A 15 6.73 6.04 7.59
N PRO A 16 6.76 7.08 6.73
CA PRO A 16 5.87 7.17 5.58
C PRO A 16 5.91 5.91 4.71
N LEU A 17 7.10 5.40 4.43
CA LEU A 17 7.30 4.18 3.65
C LEU A 17 6.70 2.94 4.36
N SER A 18 6.92 2.78 5.67
CA SER A 18 6.38 1.61 6.38
C SER A 18 4.86 1.64 6.45
N ARG A 19 4.24 2.82 6.55
CA ARG A 19 2.78 2.98 6.46
C ARG A 19 2.26 2.62 5.07
N SER A 20 2.92 3.08 4.01
CA SER A 20 2.48 2.78 2.65
C SER A 20 2.56 1.29 2.34
N ILE A 21 3.65 0.62 2.75
CA ILE A 21 3.79 -0.84 2.64
C ILE A 21 2.69 -1.54 3.45
N GLY A 22 2.47 -1.13 4.70
CA GLY A 22 1.41 -1.71 5.54
C GLY A 22 0.01 -1.57 4.91
N LYS A 23 -0.28 -0.41 4.33
CA LYS A 23 -1.53 -0.15 3.62
C LYS A 23 -1.68 -1.03 2.37
N ALA A 24 -0.60 -1.23 1.61
CA ALA A 24 -0.61 -2.12 0.44
C ALA A 24 -0.90 -3.57 0.86
N ILE A 25 -0.29 -4.06 1.95
CA ILE A 25 -0.55 -5.39 2.51
C ILE A 25 -2.03 -5.52 2.91
N ALA A 26 -2.57 -4.54 3.63
CA ALA A 26 -3.97 -4.56 4.07
C ALA A 26 -4.95 -4.55 2.88
N ASN A 27 -4.66 -3.74 1.86
CA ASN A 27 -5.46 -3.67 0.63
C ASN A 27 -5.45 -5.01 -0.10
N ARG A 28 -4.28 -5.63 -0.27
CA ARG A 28 -4.16 -6.92 -0.95
C ARG A 28 -4.83 -8.05 -0.21
N ARG A 29 -4.76 -8.05 1.12
CA ARG A 29 -5.54 -8.95 1.97
C ARG A 29 -7.05 -8.80 1.72
N ALA A 30 -7.54 -7.56 1.69
CA ALA A 30 -8.96 -7.28 1.45
C ALA A 30 -9.41 -7.73 0.05
N ILE A 31 -8.60 -7.47 -0.99
CA ILE A 31 -8.86 -7.93 -2.37
C ILE A 31 -8.88 -9.45 -2.45
N ALA A 32 -8.01 -10.13 -1.69
CA ALA A 32 -7.98 -11.58 -1.58
C ALA A 32 -9.14 -12.16 -0.73
N ASN A 33 -9.99 -11.31 -0.14
CA ASN A 33 -11.09 -11.67 0.75
C ASN A 33 -10.64 -12.50 1.97
N LEU A 34 -9.51 -12.15 2.57
CA LEU A 34 -8.95 -12.85 3.73
C LEU A 34 -9.04 -12.00 5.01
N THR A 35 -9.27 -12.64 6.15
CA THR A 35 -9.10 -12.01 7.47
C THR A 35 -7.63 -12.00 7.89
N GLN A 36 -7.26 -11.18 8.88
CA GLN A 36 -5.89 -11.16 9.39
C GLN A 36 -5.51 -12.50 10.01
N GLU A 37 -6.46 -13.17 10.68
CA GLU A 37 -6.32 -14.50 11.27
C GLU A 37 -6.00 -15.54 10.20
N GLN A 38 -6.73 -15.53 9.08
CA GLN A 38 -6.53 -16.49 7.98
C GLN A 38 -5.16 -16.32 7.31
N VAL A 39 -4.68 -15.09 7.17
CA VAL A 39 -3.32 -14.84 6.64
C VAL A 39 -2.27 -15.31 7.65
N ALA A 40 -2.47 -15.00 8.93
CA ALA A 40 -1.55 -15.39 10.00
C ALA A 40 -1.42 -16.93 10.08
N GLU A 41 -2.53 -17.64 10.00
CA GLU A 41 -2.58 -19.11 9.97
C GLU A 41 -1.78 -19.67 8.78
N ARG A 42 -2.01 -19.16 7.56
CA ARG A 42 -1.29 -19.59 6.35
C ARG A 42 0.21 -19.34 6.42
N LEU A 43 0.63 -18.29 7.13
CA LEU A 43 2.02 -17.90 7.29
C LEU A 43 2.69 -18.48 8.54
N GLY A 44 1.95 -19.22 9.38
CA GLY A 44 2.44 -19.78 10.63
C GLY A 44 2.88 -18.73 11.65
N ILE A 45 2.23 -17.56 11.68
CA ILE A 45 2.56 -16.47 12.60
C ILE A 45 1.32 -16.04 13.41
N GLY A 46 1.52 -15.19 14.42
CA GLY A 46 0.42 -14.62 15.20
C GLY A 46 -0.33 -13.53 14.43
N GLN A 47 -1.65 -13.43 14.65
CA GLN A 47 -2.51 -12.39 14.06
C GLN A 47 -2.01 -10.96 14.34
N GLU A 48 -1.48 -10.72 15.54
CA GLU A 48 -0.90 -9.42 15.91
C GLU A 48 0.30 -9.04 15.02
N ALA A 49 1.05 -10.02 14.49
CA ALA A 49 2.15 -9.73 13.56
C ALA A 49 1.61 -9.14 12.24
N ILE A 50 0.49 -9.67 11.72
CA ILE A 50 -0.20 -9.12 10.55
C ILE A 50 -0.73 -7.72 10.86
N SER A 51 -1.41 -7.54 11.99
CA SER A 51 -1.92 -6.23 12.43
C SER A 51 -0.80 -5.17 12.51
N ARG A 52 0.35 -5.52 13.09
CA ARG A 52 1.51 -4.60 13.17
C ARG A 52 2.11 -4.29 11.81
N MET A 53 2.18 -5.28 10.91
CA MET A 53 2.64 -5.07 9.54
C MET A 53 1.70 -4.13 8.77
N GLU A 54 0.39 -4.38 8.84
CA GLU A 54 -0.62 -3.55 8.15
C GLU A 54 -0.66 -2.11 8.66
N ARG A 55 -0.37 -1.89 9.94
CA ARG A 55 -0.24 -0.54 10.53
C ARG A 55 1.12 0.13 10.27
N GLY A 56 2.08 -0.58 9.65
CA GLY A 56 3.43 -0.09 9.40
C GLY A 56 4.32 0.01 10.66
N VAL A 57 3.90 -0.61 11.77
CA VAL A 57 4.63 -0.69 13.04
C VAL A 57 5.73 -1.76 12.96
N ALA A 58 5.49 -2.84 12.23
CA ALA A 58 6.48 -3.86 11.91
C ALA A 58 6.80 -3.82 10.41
N ILE A 59 8.09 -3.67 10.07
CA ILE A 59 8.51 -3.70 8.67
C ILE A 59 8.75 -5.16 8.27
N PRO A 60 8.02 -5.70 7.27
CA PRO A 60 8.26 -7.04 6.77
C PRO A 60 9.61 -7.12 6.03
N THR A 61 10.24 -8.28 6.10
CA THR A 61 11.40 -8.58 5.25
C THR A 61 10.95 -8.80 3.81
N VAL A 62 11.88 -8.74 2.85
CA VAL A 62 11.60 -9.06 1.44
C VAL A 62 11.04 -10.49 1.30
N ALA A 63 11.59 -11.44 2.05
CA ALA A 63 11.08 -12.81 2.09
C ALA A 63 9.61 -12.86 2.57
N ARG A 64 9.27 -12.11 3.62
CA ARG A 64 7.89 -12.05 4.12
C ARG A 64 6.94 -11.39 3.12
N LEU A 65 7.40 -10.37 2.39
CA LEU A 65 6.60 -9.76 1.33
C LEU A 65 6.33 -10.75 0.19
N ALA A 66 7.31 -11.61 -0.16
CA ALA A 66 7.11 -12.66 -1.17
C ALA A 66 6.07 -13.69 -0.71
N GLU A 67 6.15 -14.16 0.53
CA GLU A 67 5.15 -15.09 1.09
C GLU A 67 3.74 -14.47 1.13
N LEU A 68 3.63 -13.18 1.47
CA LEU A 68 2.36 -12.45 1.43
C LEU A 68 1.82 -12.35 0.00
N ALA A 69 2.68 -12.10 -0.99
CA ALA A 69 2.31 -12.07 -2.40
C ALA A 69 1.71 -13.41 -2.84
N ASP A 70 2.33 -14.52 -2.44
CA ASP A 70 1.82 -15.87 -2.72
C ASP A 70 0.45 -16.11 -2.06
N VAL A 71 0.29 -15.72 -0.79
CA VAL A 71 -1.00 -15.84 -0.07
C VAL A 71 -2.11 -15.03 -0.75
N TYR A 72 -1.78 -13.84 -1.26
CA TYR A 72 -2.72 -12.94 -1.94
C TYR A 72 -2.88 -13.22 -3.43
N LYS A 73 -2.15 -14.19 -3.99
CA LYS A 73 -2.13 -14.52 -5.42
C LYS A 73 -1.82 -13.29 -6.28
N CYS A 74 -0.87 -12.47 -5.83
CA CYS A 74 -0.36 -11.34 -6.59
C CYS A 74 1.15 -11.43 -6.74
N ASN A 75 1.71 -10.63 -7.64
CA ASN A 75 3.14 -10.53 -7.77
C ASN A 75 3.70 -9.55 -6.72
N LEU A 76 4.94 -9.76 -6.29
CA LEU A 76 5.62 -8.91 -5.30
C LEU A 76 5.75 -7.45 -5.75
N ASP A 77 6.01 -7.21 -7.03
CA ASP A 77 6.08 -5.86 -7.61
C ASP A 77 4.76 -5.10 -7.42
N GLN A 78 3.62 -5.79 -7.50
CA GLN A 78 2.31 -5.16 -7.30
C GLN A 78 2.12 -4.62 -5.86
N LEU A 79 2.65 -5.32 -4.86
CA LEU A 79 2.64 -4.84 -3.47
C LEU A 79 3.51 -3.58 -3.29
N LEU A 80 4.64 -3.51 -4.00
CA LEU A 80 5.56 -2.39 -3.92
C LEU A 80 5.06 -1.18 -4.70
N THR A 81 4.49 -1.38 -5.89
CA THR A 81 3.88 -0.30 -6.69
C THR A 81 2.70 0.33 -5.96
N GLU A 82 1.87 -0.44 -5.26
CA GLU A 82 0.78 0.10 -4.43
C GLU A 82 1.26 0.90 -3.21
N ALA A 83 2.47 0.62 -2.72
CA ALA A 83 3.09 1.37 -1.64
C ALA A 83 3.82 2.64 -2.13
N SER A 84 3.97 2.83 -3.45
CA SER A 84 4.71 3.96 -4.02
C SER A 84 3.86 5.23 -4.02
N ASP A 85 4.46 6.33 -3.58
CA ASP A 85 3.90 7.69 -3.67
C ASP A 85 4.36 8.44 -4.93
N ARG A 86 5.14 7.78 -5.79
CA ARG A 86 5.66 8.36 -7.04
C ARG A 86 4.54 8.49 -8.07
N GLU A 87 4.44 9.66 -8.70
CA GLU A 87 3.42 9.96 -9.71
C GLU A 87 3.41 8.94 -10.87
N ASP A 88 4.59 8.55 -11.36
CA ASP A 88 4.73 7.56 -12.44
C ASP A 88 4.10 6.19 -12.10
N ASP A 89 4.24 5.76 -10.85
CA ASP A 89 3.73 4.47 -10.39
C ASP A 89 2.21 4.52 -10.21
N GLN A 90 1.68 5.64 -9.72
CA GLN A 90 0.24 5.90 -9.64
C GLN A 90 -0.39 5.95 -11.03
N ALA A 91 0.25 6.62 -11.99
CA ALA A 91 -0.21 6.68 -13.38
C ALA A 91 -0.28 5.27 -14.01
N LYS A 92 0.75 4.44 -13.81
CA LYS A 92 0.76 3.04 -14.29
C LYS A 92 -0.35 2.20 -13.66
N ALA A 93 -0.62 2.40 -12.37
CA ALA A 93 -1.71 1.71 -11.68
C ALA A 93 -3.07 2.08 -12.30
N ILE A 94 -3.31 3.37 -12.57
CA ILE A 94 -4.54 3.86 -13.23
C ILE A 94 -4.65 3.26 -14.64
N LEU A 95 -3.58 3.26 -15.44
CA LEU A 95 -3.58 2.68 -16.78
C LEU A 95 -3.95 1.19 -16.77
N THR A 96 -3.46 0.44 -15.77
CA THR A 96 -3.79 -0.98 -15.61
C THR A 96 -5.28 -1.20 -15.34
N ILE A 97 -5.91 -0.33 -14.52
CA ILE A 97 -7.34 -0.39 -14.23
C ILE A 97 -8.15 -0.02 -15.48
N VAL A 98 -7.87 1.15 -16.07
CA VAL A 98 -8.57 1.68 -17.24
C VAL A 98 -8.49 0.71 -18.43
N GLY A 99 -7.34 0.05 -18.62
CA GLY A 99 -7.13 -0.93 -19.69
C GLY A 99 -8.08 -2.14 -19.64
N ARG A 100 -8.63 -2.48 -18.48
CA ARG A 100 -9.55 -3.62 -18.29
C ARG A 100 -11.03 -3.27 -18.42
N LEU A 101 -11.36 -1.98 -18.48
CA LEU A 101 -12.74 -1.48 -18.53
C LEU A 101 -13.26 -1.37 -19.98
N SER A 102 -14.59 -1.40 -20.12
CA SER A 102 -15.28 -1.13 -21.39
C SER A 102 -15.15 0.35 -21.79
N ASN A 103 -15.39 0.69 -23.06
CA ASN A 103 -15.34 2.10 -23.49
C ASN A 103 -16.34 2.97 -22.71
N ALA A 104 -17.58 2.50 -22.50
CA ALA A 104 -18.59 3.22 -21.73
C ALA A 104 -18.14 3.51 -20.29
N ASP A 105 -17.54 2.51 -19.62
CA ASP A 105 -17.05 2.67 -18.24
C ASP A 105 -15.85 3.63 -18.18
N ARG A 106 -14.97 3.59 -19.18
CA ARG A 106 -13.84 4.52 -19.28
C ARG A 106 -14.33 5.97 -19.40
N LEU A 107 -15.33 6.21 -20.24
CA LEU A 107 -15.92 7.55 -20.41
C LEU A 107 -16.56 8.05 -19.12
N LEU A 108 -17.32 7.20 -18.42
CA LEU A 108 -17.91 7.53 -17.13
C LEU A 108 -16.82 7.90 -16.09
N LEU A 109 -15.77 7.10 -16.01
CA LEU A 109 -14.65 7.33 -15.08
C LEU A 109 -13.94 8.66 -15.38
N ILE A 110 -13.73 8.98 -16.66
CA ILE A 110 -13.15 10.25 -17.09
C ILE A 110 -14.02 11.43 -16.64
N GLU A 111 -15.34 11.36 -16.80
CA GLU A 111 -16.24 12.44 -16.37
C GLU A 111 -16.17 12.67 -14.86
N TRP A 112 -16.18 11.60 -14.07
CA TRP A 112 -16.00 11.72 -12.62
C TRP A 112 -14.65 12.30 -12.25
N LEU A 113 -13.58 11.83 -12.90
CA LEU A 113 -12.23 12.29 -12.63
C LEU A 113 -12.07 13.79 -12.93
N LYS A 114 -12.67 14.29 -14.03
CA LYS A 114 -12.74 15.73 -14.32
C LYS A 114 -13.46 16.51 -13.23
N VAL A 115 -14.61 16.02 -12.75
CA VAL A 115 -15.37 16.67 -11.67
C VAL A 115 -14.55 16.74 -10.38
N PHE A 116 -13.88 15.65 -10.00
CA PHE A 116 -13.00 15.64 -8.83
C PHE A 116 -11.79 16.56 -9.00
N ALA A 117 -11.13 16.51 -10.16
CA ALA A 117 -9.97 17.35 -10.45
C ALA A 117 -10.33 18.84 -10.36
N ASN A 118 -11.45 19.27 -10.95
CA ASN A 118 -11.91 20.66 -10.88
C ASN A 118 -12.18 21.15 -9.45
N ARG A 119 -12.52 20.26 -8.51
CA ARG A 119 -12.73 20.62 -7.09
C ARG A 119 -11.43 20.70 -6.30
N LEU A 120 -10.42 19.91 -6.69
CA LEU A 120 -9.17 19.78 -5.96
C LEU A 120 -8.07 20.69 -6.48
N LEU A 121 -8.10 21.01 -7.78
CA LEU A 121 -7.20 21.99 -8.37
C LEU A 121 -7.54 23.37 -7.79
N PRO A 122 -6.54 24.12 -7.31
CA PRO A 122 -6.78 25.49 -6.88
C PRO A 122 -7.35 26.28 -8.05
N SER A 123 -8.36 27.10 -7.79
CA SER A 123 -8.86 28.07 -8.77
C SER A 123 -7.67 28.85 -9.32
N PRO A 124 -7.57 29.12 -10.63
CA PRO A 124 -6.59 30.06 -11.12
C PRO A 124 -6.84 31.38 -10.41
N THR A 125 -5.97 31.72 -9.47
CA THR A 125 -6.07 32.93 -8.67
C THR A 125 -6.12 34.10 -9.64
N SER A 126 -7.20 34.88 -9.58
CA SER A 126 -7.31 36.15 -10.30
C SER A 126 -6.04 36.96 -10.06
N THR A 127 -5.35 37.29 -11.16
CA THR A 127 -4.31 38.32 -11.21
C THR A 127 -4.93 39.69 -10.93
#